data_AF-A0A067D924-F1
#
_entry.id   AF-A0A067D924-F1
#
_cell.length_a   1.000
_cell.length_b   1.000
_cell.length_c   1.000
_cell.angle_alpha   90.00
_cell.angle_beta   90.00
_cell.angle_gamma   90.00
#
_symmetry.space_group_name_H-M   'P 1'
#
loop_
_entity.id
_entity.type
_entity.pdbx_description
1 polymer ?
#
loop_
_entity_poly.entity_id
_entity_poly.type
_entity_poly.pdbx_seq_one_letter_code
_entity_poly.pdbx_strand_id
1 'polypeptide(L)'
;MDEIGMDLLDVGCYQFSVEWSAEESAILDGLLHDNLSDDAAAPKPSSHSIVLKRYRKKKRTELLELKRAAQELEVRLKQLTEAKQLRDVLSPPSRWQKIAQLKELVQAHLVTVQTLGSMLDKTHELALTLNPAPEMRWQQLVLVADPNLRRVGIDAILDREYGKLASVFIEAGLTDAKDEFQKHISKLSVSGGLEFHVVVHRHLGLPVSVALERSWDSITHIDTDTSYVSGWLNHPLGRFQRRALCKRFPGEKRSTLIVRSIDLDEVAPYDPALPYAIEVIWVQLDARMDGGTDVKIFQKFRPSHWTADMSASAEWPDALEKGSLDLHQAIHDYIETLPCGTTNT
;
A
#
# COMPACT_ATOMS: atom_id res chain seq x y z
N MET A 1 -19.33 22.93 27.47
CA MET A 1 -18.87 23.51 26.18
C MET A 1 -17.39 23.57 26.36
N ASP A 2 -16.73 22.45 26.09
CA ASP A 2 -15.32 22.27 26.40
C ASP A 2 -14.55 22.30 25.09
N GLU A 3 -13.53 23.16 25.05
CA GLU A 3 -12.56 23.27 23.98
C GLU A 3 -11.86 21.93 23.77
N ILE A 4 -12.06 21.33 22.60
CA ILE A 4 -11.23 20.23 22.13
C ILE A 4 -10.01 20.89 21.47
N GLY A 5 -8.91 20.92 22.23
CA GLY A 5 -7.60 21.36 21.77
C GLY A 5 -7.12 20.54 20.59
N MET A 6 -6.86 21.22 19.47
CA MET A 6 -6.02 20.73 18.38
C MET A 6 -4.55 20.82 18.82
N ASP A 7 -4.09 19.83 19.59
CA ASP A 7 -2.67 19.51 19.76
C ASP A 7 -2.43 18.16 19.10
N LEU A 8 -2.32 18.15 17.77
CA LEU A 8 -2.01 16.94 17.02
C LEU A 8 -1.13 17.27 15.82
N LEU A 9 0.04 17.85 16.07
CA LEU A 9 1.22 17.79 15.20
C LEU A 9 2.43 18.26 16.03
N ASP A 10 2.85 17.47 17.01
CA ASP A 10 4.19 17.60 17.57
C ASP A 10 5.19 17.08 16.53
N VAL A 11 5.63 17.99 15.66
CA VAL A 11 6.66 17.77 14.63
C VAL A 11 8.06 17.60 15.26
N GLY A 12 8.17 17.60 16.59
CA GLY A 12 9.43 17.52 17.33
C GLY A 12 10.11 16.14 17.38
N CYS A 13 9.47 15.06 16.93
CA CYS A 13 10.02 13.70 17.10
C CYS A 13 10.76 13.12 15.87
N TYR A 14 10.85 13.87 14.77
CA TYR A 14 11.82 13.50 13.74
C TYR A 14 13.20 13.91 14.24
N GLN A 15 13.89 12.95 14.87
CA GLN A 15 15.31 13.01 15.08
C GLN A 15 15.95 13.08 13.69
N PHE A 16 16.14 14.30 13.19
CA PHE A 16 16.96 14.57 12.03
C PHE A 16 18.35 14.05 12.39
N SER A 17 18.61 12.79 12.04
CA SER A 17 19.97 12.30 11.91
C SER A 17 20.60 13.23 10.90
N VAL A 18 21.46 14.13 11.37
CA VAL A 18 22.29 14.95 10.52
C VAL A 18 23.30 13.96 9.93
N GLU A 19 22.87 13.24 8.90
CA GLU A 19 23.77 12.47 8.06
C GLU A 19 24.64 13.49 7.34
N TRP A 20 25.89 13.55 7.77
CA TRP A 20 26.90 14.41 7.18
C TRP A 20 26.98 14.04 5.70
N SER A 21 26.99 15.03 4.81
CA SER A 21 27.22 14.71 3.40
C SER A 21 28.60 14.06 3.25
N ALA A 22 28.81 13.23 2.22
CA ALA A 22 30.10 12.59 1.96
C ALA A 22 31.26 13.62 1.88
N GLU A 23 30.96 14.84 1.45
CA GLU A 23 31.89 15.98 1.45
C GLU A 23 32.19 16.46 2.87
N GLU A 24 31.18 16.58 3.74
CA GLU A 24 31.34 16.98 5.14
C GLU A 24 32.07 15.92 5.98
N SER A 25 31.87 14.63 5.71
CA SER A 25 32.62 13.53 6.31
C SER A 25 34.09 13.55 5.89
N ALA A 26 34.38 13.72 4.59
CA ALA A 26 35.76 13.82 4.10
C ALA A 26 36.50 15.04 4.68
N ILE A 27 35.78 16.13 4.90
CA ILE A 27 36.29 17.35 5.56
C ILE A 27 36.61 17.10 7.04
N LEU A 28 35.76 16.35 7.75
CA LEU A 28 35.96 16.01 9.16
C LEU A 28 37.17 15.10 9.35
N ASP A 29 37.32 14.11 8.48
CA ASP A 29 38.47 13.19 8.47
C ASP A 29 39.78 13.94 8.22
N GLY A 30 39.79 14.94 7.32
CA GLY A 30 40.95 15.80 7.10
C GLY A 30 41.35 16.63 8.33
N LEU A 31 40.37 17.11 9.13
CA LEU A 31 40.63 17.87 10.36
C LEU A 31 41.18 17.02 11.51
N LEU A 32 40.85 15.72 11.54
CA LEU A 32 41.36 14.80 12.54
C LEU A 32 42.83 14.40 12.26
N HIS A 33 43.24 14.39 10.99
CA HIS A 33 44.59 14.00 10.58
C HIS A 33 45.62 15.14 10.64
N ASP A 34 45.21 16.41 10.53
CA ASP A 34 46.10 17.59 10.58
C ASP A 34 46.64 17.92 12.00
N ASN A 35 46.11 17.29 13.06
CA ASN A 35 46.48 17.57 14.45
C ASN A 35 47.61 16.67 15.03
N LEU A 36 48.24 15.82 14.22
CA LEU A 36 49.33 14.92 14.67
C LEU A 36 50.76 15.42 14.38
N SER A 37 50.94 16.62 13.83
CA SER A 37 52.26 17.22 13.64
C SER A 37 52.51 18.31 14.69
N ASP A 38 53.16 17.89 15.78
CA ASP A 38 53.57 18.73 16.91
C ASP A 38 54.81 19.55 16.51
N ASP A 39 54.66 20.86 16.31
CA ASP A 39 55.79 21.80 16.44
C ASP A 39 55.32 23.21 16.82
N ALA A 40 55.93 23.73 17.88
CA ALA A 40 55.52 24.92 18.60
C ALA A 40 55.84 26.23 17.83
N ALA A 41 54.92 26.68 16.99
CA ALA A 41 54.84 28.07 16.55
C ALA A 41 53.38 28.43 16.22
N ALA A 42 52.95 29.65 16.59
CA ALA A 42 51.56 30.11 16.51
C ALA A 42 50.84 29.65 15.22
N PRO A 43 49.69 28.97 15.32
CA PRO A 43 49.08 28.26 14.20
C PRO A 43 48.57 29.26 13.18
N LYS A 44 49.22 29.30 12.00
CA LYS A 44 48.66 29.97 10.82
C LYS A 44 47.36 29.24 10.48
N PRO A 45 46.20 29.93 10.34
CA PRO A 45 44.97 29.25 9.98
C PRO A 45 45.17 28.58 8.63
N SER A 46 45.07 27.25 8.60
CA SER A 46 45.20 26.48 7.36
C SER A 46 44.19 27.01 6.34
N SER A 47 44.58 27.07 5.06
CA SER A 47 43.74 27.50 3.94
C SER A 47 42.34 26.85 4.00
N HIS A 48 42.30 25.60 4.46
CA HIS A 48 41.11 24.80 4.69
C HIS A 48 40.16 25.36 5.77
N SER A 49 40.68 25.84 6.92
CA SER A 49 39.87 26.50 7.96
C SER A 49 39.17 27.77 7.44
N ILE A 50 39.82 28.50 6.53
CA ILE A 50 39.26 29.70 5.89
C ILE A 50 38.13 29.32 4.93
N VAL A 51 38.30 28.24 4.15
CA VAL A 51 37.27 27.71 3.24
C VAL A 51 36.03 27.25 4.02
N LEU A 52 36.20 26.50 5.11
CA LEU A 52 35.08 26.07 5.96
C LEU A 52 34.33 27.22 6.62
N LYS A 53 35.07 28.24 7.08
CA LYS A 53 34.45 29.46 7.62
C LYS A 53 33.64 30.19 6.54
N ARG A 54 34.13 30.26 5.30
CA ARG A 54 33.38 30.84 4.17
C ARG A 54 32.13 30.01 3.83
N TYR A 55 32.24 28.69 3.77
CA TYR A 55 31.11 27.80 3.51
C TYR A 55 30.02 27.91 4.59
N ARG A 56 30.39 27.81 5.88
CA ARG A 56 29.46 27.99 7.00
C ARG A 56 28.81 29.38 7.00
N LYS A 57 29.58 30.42 6.66
CA LYS A 57 29.04 31.78 6.51
C LYS A 57 28.04 31.86 5.37
N LYS A 58 28.35 31.26 4.21
CA LYS A 58 27.45 31.20 3.04
C LYS A 58 26.15 30.44 3.36
N LYS A 59 26.23 29.27 4.01
CA LYS A 59 25.04 28.52 4.44
C LYS A 59 24.19 29.30 5.44
N ARG A 60 24.80 30.03 6.38
CA ARG A 60 24.06 30.90 7.31
C ARG A 60 23.38 32.07 6.60
N THR A 61 24.04 32.69 5.61
CA THR A 61 23.42 33.77 4.82
C THR A 61 22.26 33.24 3.99
N GLU A 62 22.43 32.10 3.30
CA GLU A 62 21.36 31.44 2.55
C GLU A 62 20.17 31.10 3.44
N LEU A 63 20.42 30.54 4.64
CA LEU A 63 19.35 30.22 5.60
C LEU A 63 18.61 31.48 6.08
N LEU A 64 19.33 32.56 6.36
CA LEU A 64 18.73 33.85 6.76
C LEU A 64 17.92 34.47 5.62
N GLU A 65 18.40 34.38 4.39
CA GLU A 65 17.68 34.82 3.18
C GLU A 65 16.39 34.02 2.98
N LEU A 66 16.46 32.69 3.10
CA LEU A 66 15.29 31.81 3.04
C LEU A 66 14.28 32.12 4.15
N LYS A 67 14.74 32.38 5.38
CA LYS A 67 13.85 32.79 6.48
C LYS A 67 13.17 34.13 6.20
N ARG A 68 13.90 35.11 5.67
CA ARG A 68 13.32 36.41 5.28
C ARG A 68 12.30 36.24 4.16
N ALA A 69 12.61 35.43 3.15
CA ALA A 69 11.70 35.15 2.06
C ALA A 69 10.42 34.43 2.54
N ALA A 70 10.55 33.46 3.45
CA ALA A 70 9.41 32.78 4.07
C ALA A 70 8.51 33.75 4.84
N GLN A 71 9.10 34.64 5.65
CA GLN A 71 8.36 35.69 6.37
C GLN A 71 7.64 36.65 5.41
N GLU A 72 8.30 37.06 4.32
CA GLU A 72 7.68 37.93 3.31
C GLU A 72 6.49 37.23 2.63
N LEU A 73 6.62 35.95 2.30
CA LEU A 73 5.55 35.15 1.72
C LEU A 73 4.37 34.97 2.70
N GLU A 74 4.63 34.74 3.99
CA GLU A 74 3.60 34.66 5.02
C GLU A 74 2.82 35.98 5.14
N VAL A 75 3.51 37.12 5.12
CA VAL A 75 2.87 38.44 5.15
C VAL A 75 2.00 38.64 3.91
N ARG A 76 2.51 38.30 2.71
CA ARG A 76 1.73 38.39 1.47
C ARG A 76 0.52 37.45 1.49
N LEU A 77 0.65 36.25 2.03
CA LEU A 77 -0.46 35.30 2.16
C LEU A 77 -1.55 35.85 3.09
N LYS A 78 -1.17 36.43 4.23
CA LYS A 78 -2.12 37.10 5.14
C LYS A 78 -2.84 38.25 4.44
N GLN A 79 -2.11 39.13 3.75
CA GLN A 79 -2.70 40.24 3.00
C GLN A 79 -3.68 39.77 1.91
N LEU A 80 -3.33 38.74 1.15
CA LEU A 80 -4.22 38.16 0.13
C LEU A 80 -5.45 37.50 0.75
N THR A 81 -5.30 36.86 1.91
CA THR A 81 -6.40 36.23 2.64
C THR A 81 -7.39 37.29 3.17
N GLU A 82 -6.89 38.36 3.76
CA GLU A 82 -7.70 39.50 4.22
C GLU A 82 -8.40 40.20 3.04
N ALA A 83 -7.67 40.46 1.95
CA ALA A 83 -8.25 41.05 0.74
C ALA A 83 -9.33 40.16 0.10
N LYS A 84 -9.15 38.83 0.17
CA LYS A 84 -10.16 37.86 -0.27
C LYS A 84 -11.39 37.89 0.64
N GLN A 85 -11.22 37.87 1.96
CA GLN A 85 -12.33 37.95 2.91
C GLN A 85 -13.16 39.23 2.73
N LEU A 86 -12.49 40.38 2.57
CA LEU A 86 -13.18 41.65 2.28
C LEU A 86 -13.96 41.59 0.95
N ARG A 87 -13.37 41.00 -0.08
CA ARG A 87 -14.06 40.80 -1.38
C ARG A 87 -15.28 39.91 -1.24
N ASP A 88 -15.18 38.82 -0.49
CA ASP A 88 -16.28 37.87 -0.27
C ASP A 88 -17.43 38.52 0.53
N VAL A 89 -17.15 39.49 1.41
CA VAL A 89 -18.18 40.29 2.11
C VAL A 89 -18.83 41.31 1.17
N LEU A 90 -18.03 42.01 0.36
CA LEU A 90 -18.53 43.06 -0.56
C LEU A 90 -19.24 42.49 -1.79
N SER A 91 -18.90 41.28 -2.21
CA SER A 91 -19.43 40.61 -3.38
C SER A 91 -19.51 39.12 -3.10
N PRO A 92 -20.58 38.66 -2.43
CA PRO A 92 -20.71 37.26 -2.06
C PRO A 92 -20.59 36.38 -3.30
N PRO A 93 -19.75 35.32 -3.25
CA PRO A 93 -19.49 34.51 -4.42
C PRO A 93 -20.78 33.88 -4.93
N SER A 94 -21.02 34.04 -6.22
CA SER A 94 -22.15 33.42 -6.91
C SER A 94 -22.12 31.90 -6.71
N ARG A 95 -23.27 31.25 -6.84
CA ARG A 95 -23.38 29.78 -6.74
C ARG A 95 -22.39 29.05 -7.66
N TRP A 96 -22.16 29.59 -8.86
CA TRP A 96 -21.20 29.05 -9.82
C TRP A 96 -19.75 29.25 -9.41
N GLN A 97 -19.40 30.41 -8.84
CA GLN A 97 -18.05 30.64 -8.30
C GLN A 97 -17.73 29.71 -7.13
N LYS A 98 -18.71 29.43 -6.26
CA LYS A 98 -18.55 28.44 -5.18
C LYS A 98 -18.28 27.04 -5.73
N ILE A 99 -19.01 26.62 -6.75
CA ILE A 99 -18.80 25.31 -7.41
C ILE A 99 -17.41 25.27 -8.08
N ALA A 100 -17.00 26.35 -8.75
CA ALA A 100 -15.69 26.42 -9.39
C ALA A 100 -14.54 26.34 -8.36
N GLN A 101 -14.64 27.08 -7.25
CA GLN A 101 -13.66 26.99 -6.14
C GLN A 101 -13.60 25.59 -5.54
N LEU A 102 -14.74 24.93 -5.34
CA LEU A 102 -14.76 23.56 -4.84
C LEU A 102 -14.08 22.60 -5.81
N LYS A 103 -14.32 22.74 -7.12
CA LYS A 103 -13.64 21.93 -8.14
C LYS A 103 -12.14 22.15 -8.14
N GLU A 104 -11.69 23.40 -8.07
CA GLU A 104 -10.25 23.75 -8.02
C GLU A 104 -9.60 23.20 -6.75
N LEU A 105 -10.27 23.32 -5.60
CA LEU A 105 -9.77 22.80 -4.33
C LEU A 105 -9.70 21.26 -4.33
N VAL A 106 -10.72 20.58 -4.87
CA VAL A 106 -10.69 19.12 -5.08
C VAL A 106 -9.54 18.72 -6.00
N GLN A 107 -9.32 19.46 -7.09
CA GLN A 107 -8.23 19.20 -8.02
C GLN A 107 -6.85 19.40 -7.35
N ALA A 108 -6.68 20.48 -6.58
CA ALA A 108 -5.45 20.74 -5.83
C ALA A 108 -5.17 19.66 -4.77
N HIS A 109 -6.21 19.21 -4.05
CA HIS A 109 -6.09 18.09 -3.13
C HIS A 109 -5.74 16.78 -3.85
N LEU A 110 -6.34 16.52 -5.01
CA LEU A 110 -6.02 15.33 -5.81
C LEU A 110 -4.56 15.33 -6.27
N VAL A 111 -4.04 16.46 -6.74
CA VAL A 111 -2.61 16.63 -7.08
C VAL A 111 -1.73 16.41 -5.85
N THR A 112 -2.11 16.95 -4.69
CA THR A 112 -1.35 16.78 -3.44
C THR A 112 -1.34 15.32 -2.97
N VAL A 113 -2.46 14.62 -3.09
CA VAL A 113 -2.55 13.19 -2.78
C VAL A 113 -1.68 12.39 -3.74
N GLN A 114 -1.71 12.70 -5.03
CA GLN A 114 -0.85 12.05 -6.03
C GLN A 114 0.64 12.27 -5.75
N THR A 115 1.06 13.49 -5.40
CA THR A 115 2.47 13.76 -5.08
C THR A 115 2.91 13.03 -3.82
N LEU A 116 2.11 13.06 -2.74
CA LEU A 116 2.38 12.28 -1.54
C LEU A 116 2.43 10.78 -1.82
N GLY A 117 1.53 10.28 -2.65
CA GLY A 117 1.54 8.91 -3.14
C GLY A 117 2.85 8.52 -3.80
N SER A 118 3.30 9.32 -4.77
CA SER A 118 4.56 9.09 -5.45
C SER A 118 5.77 9.16 -4.52
N MET A 119 5.71 9.96 -3.45
CA MET A 119 6.77 10.00 -2.43
C MET A 119 6.75 8.75 -1.55
N LEU A 120 5.56 8.26 -1.18
CA LEU A 120 5.38 7.03 -0.42
C LEU A 120 5.85 5.80 -1.19
N ASP A 121 5.56 5.72 -2.49
CA ASP A 121 6.07 4.64 -3.34
C ASP A 121 7.60 4.65 -3.41
N LYS A 122 8.20 5.83 -3.62
CA LYS A 122 9.66 5.96 -3.62
C LYS A 122 10.27 5.60 -2.27
N THR A 123 9.61 5.94 -1.16
CA THR A 123 10.08 5.52 0.17
C THR A 123 9.89 4.02 0.40
N HIS A 124 8.85 3.42 -0.17
CA HIS A 124 8.66 1.97 -0.16
C HIS A 124 9.75 1.26 -0.97
N GLU A 125 10.05 1.72 -2.18
CA GLU A 125 11.18 1.22 -2.99
C GLU A 125 12.50 1.39 -2.25
N LEU A 126 12.72 2.54 -1.60
CA LEU A 126 13.90 2.75 -0.75
C LEU A 126 13.90 1.79 0.44
N ALA A 127 12.76 1.52 1.08
CA ALA A 127 12.66 0.55 2.16
C ALA A 127 13.01 -0.88 1.69
N LEU A 128 12.59 -1.26 0.48
CA LEU A 128 13.00 -2.53 -0.14
C LEU A 128 14.53 -2.59 -0.34
N THR A 129 15.17 -1.45 -0.63
CA THR A 129 16.65 -1.38 -0.75
C THR A 129 17.38 -1.28 0.59
N LEU A 130 16.74 -0.75 1.62
CA LEU A 130 17.22 -0.75 3.00
C LEU A 130 17.08 -2.17 3.55
N ASN A 131 18.02 -3.01 3.14
CA ASN A 131 18.06 -4.44 3.33
C ASN A 131 17.83 -4.80 4.81
N PRO A 132 16.60 -5.19 5.21
CA PRO A 132 16.38 -5.59 6.58
C PRO A 132 17.16 -6.87 6.83
N ALA A 133 17.41 -7.20 8.09
CA ALA A 133 17.95 -8.51 8.45
C ALA A 133 17.14 -9.60 7.71
N PRO A 134 17.78 -10.66 7.18
CA PRO A 134 17.13 -11.65 6.32
C PRO A 134 15.86 -12.25 6.96
N GLU A 135 15.83 -12.34 8.30
CA GLU A 135 14.71 -12.80 9.11
C GLU A 135 13.44 -11.92 9.02
N MET A 136 13.57 -10.66 8.64
CA MET A 136 12.46 -9.68 8.59
C MET A 136 12.04 -9.32 7.17
N ARG A 137 12.68 -9.89 6.13
CA ARG A 137 12.35 -9.62 4.72
C ARG A 137 10.90 -9.96 4.35
N TRP A 138 10.28 -10.90 5.05
CA TRP A 138 8.87 -11.25 4.85
C TRP A 138 7.92 -10.06 5.09
N GLN A 139 8.30 -9.08 5.92
CA GLN A 139 7.48 -7.89 6.16
C GLN A 139 7.26 -7.09 4.88
N GLN A 140 8.25 -7.11 3.99
CA GLN A 140 8.26 -6.52 2.66
C GLN A 140 7.70 -7.48 1.59
N LEU A 141 7.06 -8.58 1.99
CA LEU A 141 6.54 -9.61 1.08
C LEU A 141 7.62 -10.24 0.19
N VAL A 142 8.85 -10.31 0.71
CA VAL A 142 9.98 -10.99 0.06
C VAL A 142 10.15 -12.38 0.65
N LEU A 143 10.17 -13.40 -0.20
CA LEU A 143 10.50 -14.77 0.19
C LEU A 143 11.97 -15.07 -0.10
N VAL A 144 12.70 -15.38 0.97
CA VAL A 144 14.13 -15.72 0.94
C VAL A 144 14.33 -17.13 0.38
N ALA A 145 15.53 -17.40 -0.17
CA ALA A 145 15.90 -18.72 -0.70
C ALA A 145 16.15 -19.78 0.39
N ASP A 146 16.59 -19.39 1.59
CA ASP A 146 16.77 -20.30 2.73
C ASP A 146 15.41 -20.96 3.09
N PRO A 147 15.27 -22.30 2.99
CA PRO A 147 14.01 -23.00 3.23
C PRO A 147 13.41 -22.73 4.62
N ASN A 148 14.24 -22.55 5.65
CA ASN A 148 13.76 -22.35 7.02
C ASN A 148 13.14 -20.96 7.18
N LEU A 149 13.91 -19.91 6.80
CA LEU A 149 13.41 -18.53 6.83
C LEU A 149 12.24 -18.33 5.87
N ARG A 150 12.24 -19.03 4.73
CA ARG A 150 11.14 -19.02 3.77
C ARG A 150 9.85 -19.51 4.40
N ARG A 151 9.88 -20.66 5.09
CA ARG A 151 8.69 -21.21 5.77
C ARG A 151 8.17 -20.25 6.83
N VAL A 152 9.05 -19.74 7.69
CA VAL A 152 8.69 -18.76 8.73
C VAL A 152 8.09 -17.49 8.10
N GLY A 153 8.66 -17.01 7.00
CA GLY A 153 8.16 -15.85 6.28
C GLY A 153 6.79 -16.08 5.64
N ILE A 154 6.55 -17.26 5.06
CA ILE A 154 5.25 -17.64 4.49
C ILE A 154 4.15 -17.58 5.56
N ASP A 155 4.39 -18.23 6.70
CA ASP A 155 3.45 -18.21 7.84
C ASP A 155 3.23 -16.80 8.37
N ALA A 156 4.31 -16.04 8.59
CA ALA A 156 4.22 -14.68 9.13
C ALA A 156 3.45 -13.72 8.21
N ILE A 157 3.62 -13.84 6.89
CA ILE A 157 2.85 -13.04 5.91
C ILE A 157 1.36 -13.37 6.02
N LEU A 158 1.00 -14.65 6.02
CA LEU A 158 -0.40 -15.09 6.00
C LEU A 158 -1.09 -14.82 7.34
N ASP A 159 -0.42 -15.04 8.46
CA ASP A 159 -0.93 -14.76 9.80
C ASP A 159 -1.12 -13.24 10.01
N ARG A 160 -0.23 -12.41 9.44
CA ARG A 160 -0.40 -10.95 9.44
C ARG A 160 -1.67 -10.54 8.68
N GLU A 161 -1.93 -11.11 7.53
CA GLU A 161 -3.14 -10.79 6.76
C GLU A 161 -4.41 -11.36 7.42
N TYR A 162 -4.34 -12.54 8.07
CA TYR A 162 -5.40 -13.08 8.89
C TYR A 162 -5.75 -12.15 10.07
N GLY A 163 -4.74 -11.59 10.74
CA GLY A 163 -4.94 -10.63 11.84
C GLY A 163 -5.70 -9.36 11.43
N LYS A 164 -5.75 -9.03 10.14
CA LYS A 164 -6.50 -7.87 9.61
C LYS A 164 -7.96 -8.18 9.28
N LEU A 165 -8.36 -9.45 9.26
CA LEU A 165 -9.64 -9.95 8.73
C LEU A 165 -10.84 -9.13 9.23
N ALA A 166 -10.95 -8.92 10.54
CA ALA A 166 -12.06 -8.19 11.13
C ALA A 166 -12.14 -6.74 10.63
N SER A 167 -11.01 -6.04 10.57
CA SER A 167 -10.96 -4.65 10.13
C SER A 167 -11.30 -4.51 8.65
N VAL A 168 -10.79 -5.40 7.80
CA VAL A 168 -11.05 -5.35 6.35
C VAL A 168 -12.49 -5.73 6.03
N PHE A 169 -13.13 -6.60 6.80
CA PHE A 169 -14.54 -6.94 6.62
C PHE A 169 -15.48 -5.83 7.09
N ILE A 170 -15.09 -5.07 8.11
CA ILE A 170 -15.80 -3.83 8.49
C ILE A 170 -15.67 -2.79 7.36
N GLU A 171 -14.46 -2.58 6.82
CA GLU A 171 -14.22 -1.67 5.69
C GLU A 171 -15.10 -2.03 4.48
N ALA A 172 -15.22 -3.32 4.19
CA ALA A 172 -15.99 -3.84 3.07
C ALA A 172 -17.51 -3.92 3.33
N GLY A 173 -17.97 -3.68 4.56
CA GLY A 173 -19.38 -3.85 4.95
C GLY A 173 -19.86 -5.30 4.93
N LEU A 174 -18.96 -6.26 5.14
CA LEU A 174 -19.24 -7.70 5.15
C LEU A 174 -19.64 -8.22 6.54
N THR A 175 -19.28 -7.52 7.62
CA THR A 175 -19.57 -7.97 8.99
C THR A 175 -21.07 -8.17 9.20
N ASP A 176 -21.88 -7.17 8.84
CA ASP A 176 -23.34 -7.15 9.05
C ASP A 176 -24.15 -7.47 7.79
N ALA A 177 -23.49 -7.98 6.75
CA ALA A 177 -24.14 -8.37 5.51
C ALA A 177 -25.16 -9.49 5.77
N LYS A 178 -26.41 -9.27 5.35
CA LYS A 178 -27.51 -10.25 5.46
C LYS A 178 -27.91 -10.82 4.10
N ASP A 179 -28.07 -9.93 3.13
CA ASP A 179 -28.45 -10.31 1.77
C ASP A 179 -27.23 -10.65 0.93
N GLU A 180 -27.44 -11.46 -0.11
CA GLU A 180 -26.40 -11.75 -1.09
C GLU A 180 -26.12 -10.51 -1.94
N PHE A 181 -24.84 -10.22 -2.19
CA PHE A 181 -24.46 -9.17 -3.11
C PHE A 181 -23.04 -9.38 -3.64
N GLN A 182 -22.77 -8.71 -4.75
CA GLN A 182 -21.43 -8.58 -5.32
C GLN A 182 -21.22 -7.11 -5.73
N LYS A 183 -20.08 -6.54 -5.36
CA LYS A 183 -19.71 -5.16 -5.66
C LYS A 183 -18.29 -5.10 -6.20
N HIS A 184 -18.10 -4.22 -7.18
CA HIS A 184 -16.80 -3.85 -7.72
C HIS A 184 -16.56 -2.39 -7.43
N ILE A 185 -15.44 -2.10 -6.77
CA ILE A 185 -15.08 -0.73 -6.39
C ILE A 185 -13.69 -0.45 -6.93
N SER A 186 -13.56 0.60 -7.72
CA SER A 186 -12.25 1.11 -8.14
C SER A 186 -11.89 2.28 -7.23
N LYS A 187 -10.80 2.16 -6.47
CA LYS A 187 -10.28 3.22 -5.60
C LYS A 187 -8.94 3.70 -6.13
N LEU A 188 -8.73 5.02 -6.14
CA LEU A 188 -7.39 5.56 -6.29
C LEU A 188 -6.64 5.30 -4.97
N SER A 189 -5.58 4.51 -5.04
CA SER A 189 -4.70 4.26 -3.91
C SER A 189 -3.98 5.55 -3.52
N VAL A 190 -3.49 5.61 -2.28
CA VAL A 190 -2.70 6.75 -1.79
C VAL A 190 -1.49 6.98 -2.69
N SER A 191 -0.90 5.92 -3.24
CA SER A 191 0.20 5.93 -4.21
C SER A 191 -0.15 6.55 -5.58
N GLY A 192 -1.43 6.86 -5.82
CA GLY A 192 -1.92 7.29 -7.13
C GLY A 192 -2.14 6.14 -8.12
N GLY A 193 -1.82 4.89 -7.75
CA GLY A 193 -2.20 3.71 -8.51
C GLY A 193 -3.69 3.37 -8.36
N LEU A 194 -4.32 2.78 -9.37
CA LEU A 194 -5.70 2.30 -9.27
C LEU A 194 -5.72 0.92 -8.58
N GLU A 195 -6.55 0.79 -7.55
CA GLU A 195 -6.80 -0.44 -6.82
C GLU A 195 -8.25 -0.90 -7.05
N PHE A 196 -8.42 -2.17 -7.38
CA PHE A 196 -9.70 -2.79 -7.67
C PHE A 196 -10.11 -3.68 -6.51
N HIS A 197 -11.32 -3.47 -6.03
CA HIS A 197 -11.89 -4.18 -4.90
C HIS A 197 -13.06 -5.02 -5.40
N VAL A 198 -13.06 -6.29 -5.02
CA VAL A 198 -14.21 -7.18 -5.20
C VAL A 198 -14.74 -7.54 -3.83
N VAL A 199 -16.02 -7.24 -3.58
CA VAL A 199 -16.70 -7.56 -2.32
C VAL A 199 -17.87 -8.47 -2.63
N VAL A 200 -17.91 -9.65 -2.00
CA VAL A 200 -18.95 -10.66 -2.22
C VAL A 200 -19.49 -11.15 -0.89
N HIS A 201 -20.81 -11.24 -0.79
CA HIS A 201 -21.51 -12.02 0.22
C HIS A 201 -22.48 -12.96 -0.48
N ARG A 202 -22.42 -14.25 -0.18
CA ARG A 202 -23.24 -15.28 -0.82
C ARG A 202 -23.62 -16.39 0.15
N HIS A 203 -24.76 -17.03 -0.06
CA HIS A 203 -25.19 -18.21 0.65
C HIS A 203 -24.99 -19.44 -0.24
N LEU A 204 -24.40 -20.48 0.33
CA LEU A 204 -24.22 -21.77 -0.33
C LEU A 204 -25.04 -22.82 0.42
N GLY A 205 -25.73 -23.69 -0.32
CA GLY A 205 -26.41 -24.86 0.24
C GLY A 205 -25.47 -26.01 0.64
N LEU A 206 -24.19 -25.73 0.89
CA LEU A 206 -23.17 -26.72 1.20
C LEU A 206 -22.62 -26.51 2.63
N PRO A 207 -22.22 -27.59 3.33
CA PRO A 207 -21.50 -27.46 4.60
C PRO A 207 -20.14 -26.77 4.44
N VAL A 208 -19.67 -26.11 5.50
CA VAL A 208 -18.41 -25.32 5.50
C VAL A 208 -17.21 -26.16 5.06
N SER A 209 -17.12 -27.41 5.52
CA SER A 209 -16.02 -28.31 5.16
C SER A 209 -15.98 -28.59 3.66
N VAL A 210 -17.13 -28.83 3.02
CA VAL A 210 -17.23 -29.08 1.58
C VAL A 210 -16.92 -27.81 0.80
N ALA A 211 -17.43 -26.67 1.24
CA ALA A 211 -17.14 -25.38 0.61
C ALA A 211 -15.64 -25.02 0.68
N LEU A 212 -14.99 -25.29 1.82
CA LEU A 212 -13.56 -25.05 2.01
C LEU A 212 -12.71 -25.94 1.10
N GLU A 213 -12.98 -27.25 1.09
CA GLU A 213 -12.22 -28.21 0.26
C GLU A 213 -12.33 -27.86 -1.23
N ARG A 214 -13.55 -27.54 -1.71
CA ARG A 214 -13.75 -27.12 -3.11
C ARG A 214 -12.98 -25.84 -3.46
N SER A 215 -12.81 -24.93 -2.52
CA SER A 215 -12.10 -23.67 -2.73
C SER A 215 -10.56 -23.85 -2.77
N TRP A 216 -10.04 -25.03 -2.40
CA TRP A 216 -8.62 -25.28 -2.17
C TRP A 216 -7.92 -26.14 -3.25
N ASP A 217 -8.68 -26.84 -4.09
CA ASP A 217 -8.26 -28.04 -4.87
C ASP A 217 -7.28 -27.80 -6.05
N SER A 218 -6.66 -26.62 -6.19
CA SER A 218 -5.90 -26.27 -7.42
C SER A 218 -4.52 -25.67 -7.19
N ILE A 219 -3.86 -26.00 -6.07
CA ILE A 219 -2.64 -25.31 -5.65
C ILE A 219 -1.52 -26.29 -5.30
N THR A 220 -0.26 -25.89 -5.54
CA THR A 220 0.91 -26.65 -5.10
C THR A 220 1.02 -26.57 -3.58
N HIS A 221 0.74 -27.65 -2.87
CA HIS A 221 0.78 -27.68 -1.42
C HIS A 221 2.21 -27.57 -0.88
N ILE A 222 2.42 -26.66 0.08
CA ILE A 222 3.64 -26.56 0.88
C ILE A 222 3.52 -27.48 2.09
N ASP A 223 2.34 -27.48 2.72
CA ASP A 223 1.95 -28.33 3.83
C ASP A 223 0.43 -28.58 3.80
N THR A 224 -0.14 -29.11 4.90
CA THR A 224 -1.56 -29.44 5.02
C THR A 224 -2.49 -28.25 4.81
N ASP A 225 -2.08 -27.06 5.23
CA ASP A 225 -2.94 -25.87 5.29
C ASP A 225 -2.39 -24.69 4.50
N THR A 226 -1.21 -24.83 3.89
CA THR A 226 -0.53 -23.77 3.16
C THR A 226 -0.14 -24.24 1.77
N SER A 227 -0.39 -23.40 0.77
CA SER A 227 -0.08 -23.69 -0.62
C SER A 227 0.52 -22.49 -1.34
N TYR A 228 1.31 -22.77 -2.37
CA TYR A 228 1.95 -21.79 -3.23
C TYR A 228 1.31 -21.80 -4.62
N VAL A 229 0.77 -20.66 -5.03
CA VAL A 229 0.17 -20.44 -6.34
C VAL A 229 1.19 -19.76 -7.24
N SER A 230 1.59 -20.43 -8.33
CA SER A 230 2.39 -19.82 -9.39
C SER A 230 1.70 -19.95 -10.74
N GLY A 231 1.68 -18.89 -11.52
CA GLY A 231 1.19 -18.95 -12.89
C GLY A 231 0.86 -17.57 -13.45
N TRP A 232 -0.26 -17.51 -14.15
CA TRP A 232 -0.79 -16.29 -14.76
C TRP A 232 -2.18 -15.99 -14.19
N LEU A 233 -2.43 -14.73 -13.88
CA LEU A 233 -3.75 -14.19 -13.61
C LEU A 233 -4.27 -13.51 -14.88
N ASN A 234 -5.36 -14.04 -15.44
CA ASN A 234 -6.10 -13.36 -16.48
C ASN A 234 -7.10 -12.42 -15.80
N HIS A 235 -6.90 -11.12 -15.97
CA HIS A 235 -7.77 -10.08 -15.42
C HIS A 235 -8.30 -9.24 -16.58
N PRO A 236 -9.45 -8.56 -16.44
CA PRO A 236 -9.96 -7.62 -17.45
C PRO A 236 -8.96 -6.56 -17.93
N LEU A 237 -7.96 -6.23 -17.10
CA LEU A 237 -6.89 -5.26 -17.43
C LEU A 237 -5.70 -5.88 -18.17
N GLY A 238 -5.72 -7.19 -18.40
CA GLY A 238 -4.65 -7.91 -19.06
C GLY A 238 -4.19 -9.16 -18.29
N ARG A 239 -3.04 -9.66 -18.70
CA ARG A 239 -2.48 -10.91 -18.20
C ARG A 239 -1.26 -10.61 -17.33
N PHE A 240 -1.32 -11.05 -16.08
CA PHE A 240 -0.33 -10.71 -15.05
C PHE A 240 0.37 -11.97 -14.55
N GLN A 241 1.68 -11.89 -14.32
CA GLN A 241 2.36 -12.95 -13.59
C GLN A 241 1.79 -13.02 -12.17
N ARG A 242 1.59 -14.22 -11.64
CA ARG A 242 1.04 -14.46 -10.31
C ARG A 242 1.98 -15.34 -9.50
N ARG A 243 2.39 -14.85 -8.33
CA ARG A 243 2.96 -15.64 -7.23
C ARG A 243 2.21 -15.27 -5.96
N ALA A 244 1.46 -16.20 -5.41
CA ALA A 244 0.65 -15.96 -4.22
C ALA A 244 0.75 -17.10 -3.23
N LEU A 245 0.73 -16.73 -1.96
CA LEU A 245 0.61 -17.65 -0.84
C LEU A 245 -0.86 -17.81 -0.50
N CYS A 246 -1.26 -19.03 -0.18
CA CYS A 246 -2.60 -19.37 0.20
C CYS A 246 -2.55 -20.15 1.51
N LYS A 247 -3.32 -19.77 2.53
CA LYS A 247 -3.42 -20.53 3.79
C LYS A 247 -4.86 -20.62 4.26
N ARG A 248 -5.27 -21.83 4.64
CA ARG A 248 -6.56 -22.08 5.27
C ARG A 248 -6.40 -22.08 6.79
N PHE A 249 -7.39 -21.50 7.46
CA PHE A 249 -7.54 -21.47 8.90
C PHE A 249 -8.84 -22.21 9.21
N PRO A 250 -8.79 -23.55 9.33
CA PRO A 250 -9.98 -24.35 9.51
C PRO A 250 -10.59 -24.12 10.89
N GLY A 251 -11.91 -24.12 10.95
CA GLY A 251 -12.66 -24.12 12.20
C GLY A 251 -14.03 -24.74 12.01
N GLU A 252 -14.59 -25.28 13.10
CA GLU A 252 -15.80 -26.12 13.05
C GLU A 252 -17.02 -25.39 12.47
N LYS A 253 -17.23 -24.14 12.90
CA LYS A 253 -18.35 -23.29 12.44
C LYS A 253 -17.91 -22.16 11.53
N ARG A 254 -16.62 -21.90 11.47
CA ARG A 254 -16.03 -20.81 10.72
C ARG A 254 -14.69 -21.25 10.20
N SER A 255 -14.51 -21.18 8.90
CA SER A 255 -13.21 -21.38 8.26
C SER A 255 -12.83 -20.15 7.47
N THR A 256 -11.54 -19.84 7.43
CA THR A 256 -11.02 -18.68 6.70
C THR A 256 -9.98 -19.14 5.70
N LEU A 257 -9.93 -18.49 4.54
CA LEU A 257 -8.90 -18.67 3.54
C LEU A 257 -8.29 -17.30 3.23
N ILE A 258 -6.96 -17.24 3.29
CA ILE A 258 -6.18 -16.03 3.03
C ILE A 258 -5.30 -16.29 1.81
N VAL A 259 -5.36 -15.38 0.85
CA VAL A 259 -4.44 -15.35 -0.30
C VAL A 259 -3.68 -14.04 -0.30
N ARG A 260 -2.36 -14.08 -0.46
CA ARG A 260 -1.53 -12.87 -0.55
C ARG A 260 -0.44 -13.03 -1.61
N SER A 261 -0.35 -12.09 -2.54
CA SER A 261 0.77 -12.03 -3.48
C SER A 261 2.08 -11.70 -2.77
N ILE A 262 3.18 -12.19 -3.31
CA ILE A 262 4.52 -11.81 -2.89
C ILE A 262 5.12 -10.80 -3.87
N ASP A 263 5.94 -9.89 -3.37
CA ASP A 263 6.57 -8.85 -4.18
C ASP A 263 7.87 -9.37 -4.80
N LEU A 264 8.60 -10.22 -4.08
CA LEU A 264 9.82 -10.86 -4.58
C LEU A 264 9.94 -12.30 -4.06
N ASP A 265 10.43 -13.18 -4.94
CA ASP A 265 10.75 -14.57 -4.61
C ASP A 265 12.18 -14.87 -5.09
N GLU A 266 13.10 -15.14 -4.17
CA GLU A 266 14.49 -15.45 -4.52
C GLU A 266 14.64 -16.79 -5.23
N VAL A 267 13.69 -17.71 -5.08
CA VAL A 267 13.71 -19.05 -5.71
C VAL A 267 13.03 -19.03 -7.08
N ALA A 268 11.93 -18.27 -7.21
CA ALA A 268 11.11 -18.24 -8.40
C ALA A 268 10.71 -16.80 -8.79
N PRO A 269 11.68 -15.94 -9.14
CA PRO A 269 11.45 -14.52 -9.38
C PRO A 269 10.48 -14.27 -10.54
N TYR A 270 9.84 -13.11 -10.51
CA TYR A 270 9.09 -12.58 -11.64
C TYR A 270 10.03 -12.23 -12.80
N ASP A 271 9.53 -12.36 -14.03
CA ASP A 271 10.18 -11.73 -15.19
C ASP A 271 10.02 -10.20 -15.09
N PRO A 272 11.12 -9.42 -15.00
CA PRO A 272 11.05 -7.96 -14.85
C PRO A 272 10.46 -7.25 -16.08
N ALA A 273 10.39 -7.90 -17.24
CA ALA A 273 9.81 -7.32 -18.45
C ALA A 273 8.28 -7.39 -18.49
N LEU A 274 7.65 -8.16 -17.59
CA LEU A 274 6.23 -8.46 -17.63
C LEU A 274 5.54 -8.02 -16.34
N PRO A 275 4.32 -7.45 -16.41
CA PRO A 275 3.61 -7.01 -15.23
C PRO A 275 3.19 -8.20 -14.37
N TYR A 276 3.08 -7.97 -13.05
CA TYR A 276 2.64 -8.97 -12.09
C TYR A 276 1.46 -8.47 -11.26
N ALA A 277 0.70 -9.41 -10.69
CA ALA A 277 -0.47 -9.15 -9.89
C ALA A 277 -0.07 -8.91 -8.44
N ILE A 278 -0.51 -7.77 -7.88
CA ILE A 278 -0.41 -7.51 -6.45
C ILE A 278 -1.82 -7.64 -5.89
N GLU A 279 -2.06 -8.73 -5.16
CA GLU A 279 -3.38 -9.08 -4.67
C GLU A 279 -3.38 -9.52 -3.21
N VAL A 280 -4.53 -9.35 -2.58
CA VAL A 280 -4.86 -9.98 -1.31
C VAL A 280 -6.33 -10.35 -1.32
N ILE A 281 -6.63 -11.56 -0.88
CA ILE A 281 -7.98 -12.10 -0.83
C ILE A 281 -8.22 -12.61 0.59
N TRP A 282 -9.29 -12.13 1.20
CA TRP A 282 -9.83 -12.64 2.44
C TRP A 282 -11.15 -13.34 2.16
N VAL A 283 -11.24 -14.62 2.51
CA VAL A 283 -12.47 -15.40 2.38
C VAL A 283 -12.83 -15.95 3.75
N GLN A 284 -14.07 -15.76 4.18
CA GLN A 284 -14.63 -16.38 5.38
C GLN A 284 -15.84 -17.21 5.00
N LEU A 285 -15.90 -18.41 5.57
CA LEU A 285 -16.95 -19.39 5.41
C LEU A 285 -17.59 -19.57 6.80
N ASP A 286 -18.82 -19.11 6.98
CA ASP A 286 -19.58 -19.21 8.23
C ASP A 286 -20.68 -20.27 8.09
N ALA A 287 -20.74 -21.21 9.02
CA ALA A 287 -21.81 -22.20 9.07
C ALA A 287 -23.15 -21.54 9.40
N ARG A 288 -24.19 -21.89 8.63
CA ARG A 288 -25.56 -21.46 8.85
C ARG A 288 -26.34 -22.51 9.65
N MET A 289 -27.44 -22.07 10.26
CA MET A 289 -28.34 -22.95 11.03
C MET A 289 -29.07 -23.98 10.15
N ASP A 290 -29.23 -23.69 8.86
CA ASP A 290 -29.85 -24.59 7.87
C ASP A 290 -28.87 -25.65 7.32
N GLY A 291 -27.62 -25.67 7.80
CA GLY A 291 -26.56 -26.57 7.32
C GLY A 291 -25.81 -26.05 6.10
N GLY A 292 -26.19 -24.88 5.57
CA GLY A 292 -25.46 -24.18 4.52
C GLY A 292 -24.26 -23.39 5.04
N THR A 293 -23.66 -22.60 4.14
CA THR A 293 -22.49 -21.75 4.42
C THR A 293 -22.70 -20.35 3.89
N ASP A 294 -22.47 -19.34 4.72
CA ASP A 294 -22.31 -17.95 4.28
C ASP A 294 -20.85 -17.72 3.87
N VAL A 295 -20.66 -17.21 2.65
CA VAL A 295 -19.35 -16.94 2.07
C VAL A 295 -19.18 -15.43 1.95
N LYS A 296 -18.13 -14.91 2.59
CA LYS A 296 -17.75 -13.50 2.57
C LYS A 296 -16.38 -13.39 1.93
N ILE A 297 -16.28 -12.66 0.82
CA ILE A 297 -15.03 -12.47 0.08
C ILE A 297 -14.74 -10.98 -0.01
N PHE A 298 -13.53 -10.60 0.34
CA PHE A 298 -12.97 -9.30 0.00
C PHE A 298 -11.64 -9.50 -0.70
N GLN A 299 -11.51 -8.97 -1.91
CA GLN A 299 -10.28 -8.98 -2.69
C GLN A 299 -9.86 -7.54 -2.96
N LYS A 300 -8.56 -7.27 -2.80
CA LYS A 300 -7.90 -6.08 -3.33
C LYS A 300 -6.91 -6.53 -4.39
N PHE A 301 -6.92 -5.89 -5.55
CA PHE A 301 -6.05 -6.16 -6.68
C PHE A 301 -5.49 -4.86 -7.24
N ARG A 302 -4.21 -4.84 -7.56
CA ARG A 302 -3.58 -3.81 -8.38
C ARG A 302 -2.48 -4.42 -9.25
N PRO A 303 -2.24 -3.89 -10.45
CA PRO A 303 -1.07 -4.28 -11.23
C PRO A 303 0.22 -3.74 -10.58
N SER A 304 1.35 -4.41 -10.80
CA SER A 304 2.67 -3.95 -10.33
C SER A 304 3.09 -2.64 -10.96
N HIS A 305 2.79 -2.46 -12.24
CA HIS A 305 2.99 -1.22 -12.97
C HIS A 305 1.67 -0.74 -13.54
N TRP A 306 1.30 0.49 -13.20
CA TRP A 306 0.20 1.18 -13.84
C TRP A 306 0.75 1.95 -15.04
N THR A 307 0.44 1.50 -16.27
CA THR A 307 0.76 2.28 -17.47
C THR A 307 -0.42 3.19 -17.81
N ALA A 308 -0.15 4.42 -18.24
CA ALA A 308 -1.20 5.34 -18.70
C ALA A 308 -2.04 4.71 -19.83
N ASP A 309 -1.44 3.84 -20.63
CA ASP A 309 -2.09 3.09 -21.69
C ASP A 309 -3.17 2.12 -21.16
N MET A 310 -3.03 1.58 -19.94
CA MET A 310 -4.07 0.79 -19.28
C MET A 310 -5.28 1.63 -18.86
N SER A 311 -5.08 2.92 -18.55
CA SER A 311 -6.17 3.84 -18.19
C SER A 311 -6.89 4.45 -19.40
N ALA A 312 -6.27 4.37 -20.59
CA ALA A 312 -6.74 5.06 -21.79
C ALA A 312 -7.82 4.30 -22.59
N SER A 313 -7.98 2.98 -22.40
CA SER A 313 -9.06 2.24 -23.06
C SER A 313 -10.38 2.49 -22.32
N ALA A 314 -11.33 3.15 -22.96
CA ALA A 314 -12.68 3.36 -22.43
C ALA A 314 -13.45 2.06 -22.11
N GLU A 315 -12.89 0.90 -22.49
CA GLU A 315 -13.51 -0.43 -22.46
C GLU A 315 -13.23 -1.21 -21.15
N TRP A 316 -12.30 -0.75 -20.30
CA TRP A 316 -11.97 -1.50 -19.08
C TRP A 316 -13.14 -1.63 -18.09
N PRO A 317 -14.05 -0.64 -17.92
CA PRO A 317 -15.20 -0.80 -17.03
C PRO A 317 -16.11 -1.93 -17.49
N ASP A 318 -16.40 -1.99 -18.80
CA ASP A 318 -17.23 -3.04 -19.40
C ASP A 318 -16.55 -4.41 -19.31
N ALA A 319 -15.23 -4.46 -19.50
CA ALA A 319 -14.46 -5.69 -19.32
C ALA A 319 -14.46 -6.16 -17.86
N LEU A 320 -14.44 -5.23 -16.89
CA LEU A 320 -14.51 -5.54 -15.47
C LEU A 320 -15.90 -6.07 -15.09
N GLU A 321 -16.95 -5.43 -15.58
CA GLU A 321 -18.33 -5.88 -15.39
C GLU A 321 -18.58 -7.25 -16.01
N LYS A 322 -18.06 -7.47 -17.23
CA LYS A 322 -18.12 -8.78 -17.88
C LYS A 322 -17.33 -9.84 -17.10
N GLY A 323 -16.08 -9.55 -16.76
CA GLY A 323 -15.24 -10.49 -15.99
C GLY A 323 -15.84 -10.81 -14.61
N SER A 324 -16.56 -9.86 -14.02
CA SER A 324 -17.36 -10.07 -12.81
C SER A 324 -18.49 -11.05 -13.02
N LEU A 325 -19.27 -10.89 -14.09
CA LEU A 325 -20.38 -11.78 -14.43
C LEU A 325 -19.86 -13.19 -14.73
N ASP A 326 -18.76 -13.29 -15.49
CA ASP A 326 -18.10 -14.55 -15.81
C ASP A 326 -17.61 -15.24 -14.53
N LEU A 327 -16.99 -14.49 -13.60
CA LEU A 327 -16.58 -15.02 -12.30
C LEU A 327 -17.79 -15.45 -11.45
N HIS A 328 -18.87 -14.66 -11.45
CA HIS A 328 -20.09 -14.99 -10.73
C HIS A 328 -20.68 -16.32 -11.23
N GLN A 329 -20.78 -16.46 -12.54
CA GLN A 329 -21.29 -17.66 -13.21
C GLN A 329 -20.37 -18.85 -12.95
N ALA A 330 -19.05 -18.67 -13.07
CA ALA A 330 -18.09 -19.73 -12.79
C ALA A 330 -18.14 -20.21 -11.33
N ILE A 331 -18.27 -19.29 -10.36
CA ILE A 331 -18.43 -19.63 -8.94
C ILE A 331 -19.74 -20.37 -8.72
N HIS A 332 -20.84 -19.88 -9.29
CA HIS A 332 -22.14 -20.53 -9.21
C HIS A 332 -22.07 -21.96 -9.77
N ASP A 333 -21.55 -22.11 -10.99
CA ASP A 333 -21.49 -23.39 -11.67
C ASP A 333 -20.54 -24.35 -10.95
N TYR A 334 -19.37 -23.90 -10.53
CA TYR A 334 -18.42 -24.74 -9.79
C TYR A 334 -18.99 -25.23 -8.46
N ILE A 335 -19.77 -24.40 -7.77
CA ILE A 335 -20.34 -24.76 -6.47
C ILE A 335 -21.60 -25.62 -6.64
N GLU A 336 -22.46 -25.35 -7.62
CA GLU A 336 -23.74 -26.05 -7.75
C GLU A 336 -23.68 -27.30 -8.63
N THR A 337 -22.86 -27.31 -9.69
CA THR A 337 -22.93 -28.37 -10.72
C THR A 337 -22.06 -29.57 -10.45
N LEU A 338 -21.08 -29.49 -9.54
CA LEU A 338 -20.31 -30.66 -9.13
C LEU A 338 -21.19 -31.54 -8.23
N PRO A 339 -21.67 -32.71 -8.70
CA PRO A 339 -22.43 -33.61 -7.87
C PRO A 339 -21.60 -33.89 -6.62
N CYS A 340 -22.20 -33.67 -5.45
CA CYS A 340 -21.60 -34.09 -4.19
C CYS A 340 -21.36 -35.58 -4.34
N GLY A 341 -20.10 -35.97 -4.57
CA GLY A 341 -19.74 -37.33 -4.92
C GLY A 341 -20.40 -38.23 -3.88
N THR A 342 -21.34 -39.07 -4.32
CA THR A 342 -21.84 -40.15 -3.51
C THR A 342 -20.65 -41.04 -3.24
N THR A 343 -20.02 -40.82 -2.08
CA THR A 343 -19.07 -41.75 -1.50
C THR A 343 -19.86 -43.02 -1.21
N ASN A 344 -19.92 -43.90 -2.21
CA ASN A 344 -20.32 -45.28 -2.00
C ASN A 344 -19.34 -45.86 -0.96
N THR A 345 -19.94 -46.25 0.16
CA THR A 345 -19.38 -47.04 1.26
C THR A 345 -18.61 -48.26 0.80
#